data_AF-A0A931Z112-F1
#
_entry.id   AF-A0A931Z112-F1
#
_cell.length_a   1.000
_cell.length_b   1.000
_cell.length_c   1.000
_cell.angle_alpha   90.00
_cell.angle_beta   90.00
_cell.angle_gamma   90.00
#
_symmetry.space_group_name_H-M   'P 1'
#
loop_
_entity.id
_entity.type
_entity.pdbx_description
1 polymer ?
#
loop_
_entity_poly.entity_id
_entity_poly.type
_entity_poly.pdbx_seq_one_letter_code
_entity_poly.pdbx_strand_id
1 'polypeptide(L)'
;QVGGIGIAPGANINYDTGHALFEATHGTAPKYAGQDKVNPGSVILSGEMMLRYMGWTDAADRIIAGLEKTIQSKVVTYDFARLMEGAREVKCSEFGTAVIQNMARL
;
A
#
# COMPACT_ATOMS: atom_id res chain seq x y z
N GLN A 1 15.54 8.59 -4.88
CA GLN A 1 15.77 7.67 -3.76
C GLN A 1 14.42 7.05 -3.38
N VAL A 2 14.27 5.72 -3.49
CA VAL A 2 13.04 5.01 -3.05
C VAL A 2 13.10 4.86 -1.53
N GLY A 3 12.55 5.82 -0.79
CA GLY A 3 12.44 5.78 0.68
C GLY A 3 11.46 4.73 1.20
N GLY A 4 11.41 3.54 0.58
CA GLY A 4 10.27 2.64 0.55
C GLY A 4 10.31 1.45 1.51
N ILE A 5 11.10 1.48 2.59
CA ILE A 5 11.20 0.35 3.54
C ILE A 5 9.83 -0.04 4.11
N GLY A 6 8.86 0.88 4.19
CA GLY A 6 7.50 0.63 4.67
C GLY A 6 6.44 0.28 3.61
N ILE A 7 6.78 0.31 2.31
CA ILE A 7 5.80 0.10 1.23
C ILE A 7 6.18 -0.96 0.21
N ALA A 8 7.37 -1.55 0.28
CA ALA A 8 7.77 -2.60 -0.66
C ALA A 8 6.79 -3.79 -0.60
N PRO A 9 6.23 -4.26 -1.72
CA PRO A 9 5.37 -5.43 -1.74
C PRO A 9 6.18 -6.74 -1.77
N GLY A 10 5.52 -7.86 -1.42
CA GLY A 10 6.13 -9.18 -1.38
C GLY A 10 5.23 -10.27 -1.97
N ALA A 11 5.84 -11.20 -2.69
CA ALA A 11 5.18 -12.40 -3.19
C ALA A 11 6.14 -13.60 -3.22
N ASN A 12 5.63 -14.76 -2.82
CA ASN A 12 6.28 -16.06 -2.94
C ASN A 12 5.40 -16.92 -3.86
N ILE A 13 5.88 -17.22 -5.06
CA ILE A 13 5.08 -17.85 -6.12
C ILE A 13 5.76 -19.15 -6.57
N ASN A 14 4.99 -20.24 -6.57
CA ASN A 14 5.34 -21.48 -7.25
C ASN A 14 4.62 -21.50 -8.61
N TYR A 15 5.34 -21.14 -9.68
CA TYR A 15 4.77 -21.05 -11.03
C TYR A 15 4.39 -22.40 -11.65
N ASP A 16 4.97 -23.52 -11.19
CA ASP A 16 4.65 -24.85 -11.70
C ASP A 16 3.28 -25.34 -11.23
N THR A 17 2.92 -25.01 -9.99
CA THR A 17 1.66 -25.45 -9.36
C THR A 17 0.58 -24.37 -9.34
N GLY A 18 0.97 -23.11 -9.59
CA GLY A 18 0.09 -21.96 -9.50
C GLY A 18 -0.17 -21.45 -8.08
N HIS A 19 0.43 -22.03 -7.03
CA HIS A 19 0.29 -21.54 -5.66
C HIS A 19 1.10 -20.27 -5.43
N ALA A 20 0.49 -19.29 -4.75
CA ALA A 20 1.13 -18.02 -4.45
C ALA A 20 0.73 -17.50 -3.06
N LEU A 21 1.68 -16.88 -2.36
CA LEU A 21 1.50 -16.16 -1.10
C LEU A 21 1.96 -14.71 -1.29
N PHE A 22 1.08 -13.75 -1.02
CA PHE A 22 1.38 -12.32 -1.10
C PHE A 22 1.39 -11.73 0.31
N GLU A 23 2.44 -10.99 0.65
CA GLU A 23 2.70 -10.56 2.03
C GLU A 23 3.36 -9.19 2.12
N ALA A 24 3.10 -8.49 3.22
CA ALA A 24 3.87 -7.30 3.55
C ALA A 24 5.32 -7.67 3.85
N THR A 25 6.27 -6.85 3.40
CA THR A 25 7.71 -7.12 3.55
C THR A 25 8.32 -6.57 4.84
N HIS A 26 7.56 -5.73 5.57
CA HIS A 26 7.98 -5.18 6.86
C HIS A 26 7.65 -6.14 8.01
N GLY A 27 8.34 -5.95 9.15
CA GLY A 27 8.02 -6.67 10.39
C GLY A 27 6.71 -6.23 11.06
N THR A 28 6.40 -6.82 12.21
CA THR A 28 5.10 -6.66 12.91
C THR A 28 4.92 -5.33 13.65
N ALA A 29 6.01 -4.59 13.90
CA ALA A 29 6.01 -3.28 14.57
C ALA A 29 5.10 -3.21 15.82
N PRO A 30 5.30 -4.08 16.84
CA PRO A 30 4.37 -4.28 17.95
C PRO A 30 4.09 -3.01 18.77
N LYS A 31 5.04 -2.07 18.81
CA LYS A 31 4.88 -0.75 19.45
C LYS A 31 3.70 0.06 18.89
N TYR A 32 3.27 -0.20 17.65
CA TYR A 32 2.17 0.52 16.98
C TYR A 32 0.91 -0.32 16.80
N ALA A 33 0.87 -1.54 17.34
CA ALA A 33 -0.29 -2.42 17.26
C ALA A 33 -1.53 -1.74 17.88
N GLY A 34 -2.66 -1.78 17.16
CA GLY A 34 -3.94 -1.21 17.61
C GLY A 34 -4.02 0.32 17.61
N GLN A 35 -3.00 1.04 17.13
CA GLN A 35 -2.96 2.51 17.17
C GLN A 35 -3.47 3.20 15.91
N ASP A 36 -3.86 2.43 14.88
CA ASP A 36 -4.35 2.98 13.61
C ASP A 36 -3.37 3.99 12.98
N LYS A 37 -2.06 3.70 13.04
CA LYS A 37 -1.00 4.65 12.68
C LYS A 37 -0.06 4.18 11.56
N VAL A 38 0.13 2.87 11.44
CA VAL A 38 1.12 2.30 10.51
C VAL A 38 0.70 2.46 9.06
N ASN A 39 1.67 2.47 8.15
CA ASN A 39 1.42 2.54 6.72
C ASN A 39 0.90 1.19 6.20
N PRO A 40 -0.29 1.10 5.59
CA PRO A 40 -0.79 -0.14 5.00
C PRO A 40 -0.23 -0.39 3.58
N GLY A 41 0.64 0.47 3.05
CA GLY A 41 1.06 0.46 1.65
C GLY A 41 1.72 -0.86 1.20
N SER A 42 2.53 -1.50 2.05
CA SER A 42 3.18 -2.77 1.71
C SER A 42 2.16 -3.89 1.46
N VAL A 43 1.16 -4.04 2.34
CA VAL A 43 0.12 -5.08 2.15
C VAL A 43 -0.83 -4.72 1.01
N ILE A 44 -1.13 -3.44 0.79
CA ILE A 44 -1.94 -2.97 -0.35
C ILE A 44 -1.26 -3.30 -1.68
N LEU A 45 0.02 -3.00 -1.83
CA LEU A 45 0.79 -3.29 -3.04
C LEU A 45 1.02 -4.80 -3.23
N SER A 46 1.09 -5.58 -2.15
CA SER A 46 1.12 -7.04 -2.26
C SER A 46 -0.23 -7.60 -2.72
N GLY A 47 -1.34 -6.99 -2.29
CA GLY A 47 -2.67 -7.25 -2.82
C GLY A 47 -2.83 -6.86 -4.29
N GLU A 48 -2.19 -5.77 -4.73
CA GLU A 48 -2.10 -5.42 -6.16
C GLU A 48 -1.42 -6.53 -6.97
N MET A 49 -0.27 -7.04 -6.51
CA MET A 49 0.43 -8.15 -7.15
C MET A 49 -0.44 -9.41 -7.22
N MET A 50 -1.22 -9.67 -6.17
CA MET A 50 -2.18 -10.79 -6.13
C MET A 50 -3.26 -10.64 -7.20
N LEU A 51 -3.89 -9.47 -7.31
CA LEU A 51 -4.90 -9.20 -8.32
C LEU A 51 -4.33 -9.36 -9.73
N ARG A 52 -3.11 -8.86 -9.96
CA ARG A 52 -2.41 -9.02 -11.23
C ARG A 52 -2.11 -10.48 -11.54
N TYR A 53 -1.70 -11.27 -10.55
CA TYR A 53 -1.49 -12.70 -10.68
C TYR A 53 -2.77 -13.47 -11.03
N MET A 54 -3.92 -13.04 -10.47
CA MET A 54 -5.25 -13.59 -10.80
C MET A 54 -5.81 -13.14 -12.15
N GLY A 55 -5.08 -12.30 -12.89
CA GLY A 55 -5.52 -11.72 -14.16
C GLY A 55 -6.48 -10.54 -14.02
N TRP A 56 -6.70 -10.01 -12.81
CA TRP A 56 -7.58 -8.88 -12.54
C TRP A 56 -6.81 -7.55 -12.68
N THR A 57 -6.25 -7.33 -13.86
CA THR A 57 -5.36 -6.19 -14.14
C THR A 57 -6.04 -4.84 -13.96
N ASP A 58 -7.30 -4.69 -14.35
CA ASP A 58 -8.04 -3.44 -14.19
C ASP A 58 -8.20 -3.02 -12.71
N ALA A 59 -8.34 -4.00 -11.82
CA ALA A 59 -8.43 -3.74 -10.38
C ALA A 59 -7.05 -3.39 -9.81
N ALA A 60 -6.00 -4.08 -10.24
CA ALA A 60 -4.61 -3.82 -9.87
C ALA A 60 -4.20 -2.38 -10.26
N ASP A 61 -4.50 -1.97 -11.50
CA ASP A 61 -4.15 -0.65 -12.02
C ASP A 61 -4.86 0.49 -11.26
N ARG A 62 -6.10 0.27 -10.80
CA ARG A 62 -6.81 1.23 -9.94
C ARG A 62 -6.17 1.40 -8.57
N ILE A 63 -5.64 0.32 -7.98
CA ILE A 63 -4.92 0.39 -6.71
C ILE A 63 -3.66 1.25 -6.87
N ILE A 64 -2.86 1.00 -7.93
CA ILE A 64 -1.67 1.80 -8.24
C ILE A 64 -2.04 3.27 -8.40
N ALA A 65 -3.02 3.58 -9.26
CA ALA A 65 -3.43 4.96 -9.52
C ALA A 65 -3.94 5.67 -8.26
N GLY A 66 -4.75 4.99 -7.45
CA GLY A 66 -5.27 5.52 -6.19
C GLY A 66 -4.16 5.78 -5.16
N LEU A 67 -3.19 4.88 -5.05
CA LEU A 67 -2.06 5.01 -4.12
C LEU A 67 -1.11 6.12 -4.56
N GLU A 68 -0.73 6.17 -5.83
CA GLU A 68 0.12 7.22 -6.41
C GLU A 68 -0.46 8.61 -6.19
N LYS A 69 -1.74 8.80 -6.55
CA LYS A 69 -2.44 10.08 -6.38
C LYS A 69 -2.52 10.49 -4.91
N THR A 70 -2.77 9.54 -4.00
CA THR A 70 -2.83 9.80 -2.55
C THR A 70 -1.48 10.28 -2.03
N ILE A 71 -0.38 9.61 -2.38
CA ILE A 71 0.98 10.00 -1.97
C ILE A 71 1.37 11.35 -2.60
N GLN A 72 1.08 11.58 -3.88
CA GLN A 72 1.37 12.86 -4.57
C GLN A 72 0.60 14.04 -3.94
N SER A 73 -0.62 13.81 -3.45
CA SER A 73 -1.39 14.81 -2.70
C SER A 73 -0.87 15.07 -1.28
N LYS A 74 0.20 14.38 -0.87
CA LYS A 74 0.82 14.45 0.46
C LYS A 74 -0.15 14.09 1.61
N VAL A 75 -1.19 13.32 1.33
CA VAL A 75 -2.07 12.71 2.33
C VAL A 75 -1.49 11.35 2.67
N VAL A 76 -0.74 11.25 3.76
CA VAL A 76 0.12 10.09 4.04
C VAL A 76 0.18 9.75 5.53
N THR A 77 0.55 8.52 5.86
CA THR A 77 0.80 8.11 7.25
C THR A 77 2.09 8.72 7.82
N TYR A 78 2.25 8.66 9.14
CA TYR A 78 3.31 9.35 9.90
C TYR A 78 4.74 9.10 9.39
N ASP A 79 5.00 7.92 8.84
CA ASP A 79 6.30 7.47 8.35
C ASP A 79 6.77 8.25 7.13
N PHE A 80 5.82 8.63 6.24
CA PHE A 80 6.07 9.55 5.14
C PHE A 80 5.94 11.02 5.56
N ALA A 81 4.94 11.34 6.40
CA ALA A 81 4.66 12.73 6.78
C ALA A 81 5.89 13.41 7.39
N ARG A 82 6.66 12.69 8.23
CA ARG A 82 7.91 13.19 8.84
C ARG A 82 9.06 13.46 7.86
N LEU A 83 8.94 13.00 6.60
CA LEU A 83 9.94 13.15 5.54
C LEU A 83 9.47 14.14 4.45
N MET A 84 8.28 14.72 4.58
CA MET A 84 7.63 15.55 3.57
C MET A 84 7.23 16.90 4.14
N GLU A 85 7.68 17.99 3.53
CA GLU A 85 7.21 19.33 3.88
C GLU A 85 5.74 19.53 3.42
N GLY A 86 4.90 20.04 4.33
CA GLY A 86 3.49 20.31 4.06
C GLY A 86 2.62 19.06 3.87
N ALA A 87 3.04 17.91 4.41
CA ALA A 87 2.21 16.71 4.39
C ALA A 87 1.05 16.79 5.38
N ARG A 88 -0.10 16.25 4.98
CA ARG A 88 -1.22 15.96 5.85
C ARG A 88 -1.04 14.55 6.40
N GLU A 89 -0.59 14.45 7.65
CA GLU A 89 -0.55 13.17 8.37
C GLU A 89 -1.99 12.65 8.59
N VAL A 90 -2.22 11.38 8.26
CA VAL A 90 -3.49 10.67 8.48
C VAL A 90 -3.27 9.32 9.14
N LYS A 91 -4.34 8.75 9.71
CA LYS A 91 -4.35 7.39 10.27
C LYS A 91 -4.22 6.32 9.19
N CYS A 92 -3.94 5.08 9.59
CA CYS A 92 -3.91 3.91 8.69
C CYS A 92 -5.25 3.73 7.95
N SER A 93 -6.36 3.75 8.69
CA SER A 93 -7.72 3.64 8.15
C SER A 93 -8.08 4.80 7.21
N GLU A 94 -7.69 6.02 7.57
CA GLU A 94 -7.92 7.23 6.79
C GLU A 94 -7.09 7.25 5.50
N PHE A 95 -5.86 6.75 5.55
CA PHE A 95 -5.03 6.56 4.35
C PHE A 95 -5.69 5.57 3.38
N GLY A 96 -6.18 4.43 3.87
CA GLY A 96 -6.94 3.48 3.04
C GLY A 96 -8.19 4.12 2.42
N THR A 97 -8.92 4.93 3.19
CA THR A 97 -10.07 5.68 2.68
C THR A 97 -9.67 6.68 1.58
N ALA A 98 -8.57 7.41 1.78
CA ALA A 98 -8.04 8.35 0.79
C ALA A 98 -7.62 7.65 -0.51
N VAL A 99 -6.99 6.47 -0.41
CA VAL A 99 -6.65 5.63 -1.57
C VAL A 99 -7.91 5.24 -2.33
N ILE A 100 -8.97 4.76 -1.65
CA ILE A 100 -10.25 4.40 -2.27
C ILE A 100 -10.87 5.60 -2.99
N GLN A 101 -10.89 6.78 -2.36
CA GLN A 101 -11.44 8.00 -2.95
C GLN A 101 -10.68 8.45 -4.21
N ASN A 102 -9.40 8.11 -4.31
CA ASN A 102 -8.54 8.44 -5.44
C ASN A 102 -8.49 7.37 -6.53
N MET A 103 -9.11 6.20 -6.34
CA MET A 103 -9.24 5.20 -7.40
C MET A 103 -10.11 5.76 -8.54
N ALA A 104 -9.65 5.59 -9.78
CA ALA A 104 -10.41 6.05 -10.95
C ALA A 104 -11.78 5.35 -11.04
N ARG A 105 -12.82 6.12 -11.37
CA ARG A 105 -14.12 5.56 -11.79
C ARG A 105 -14.04 5.21 -13.28
N LEU A 106 -14.67 4.11 -13.66
CA LEU A 106 -14.92 3.74 -15.06
C LEU A 106 -15.80 4.78 -15.76
#